data_AF-A0A6J4K395-F1
#
_entry.id   AF-A0A6J4K395-F1
#
_cell.length_a   1.000
_cell.length_b   1.000
_cell.length_c   1.000
_cell.angle_alpha   90.00
_cell.angle_beta   90.00
_cell.angle_gamma   90.00
#
_symmetry.space_group_name_H-M   'P 1'
#
loop_
_entity.id
_entity.type
_entity.pdbx_description
1 polymer ?
#
loop_
_entity_poly.entity_id
_entity_poly.type
_entity_poly.pdbx_seq_one_letter_code
_entity_poly.pdbx_strand_id
1 'polypeptide(L)'
;MKAGLRTYGEVLADPAARAFSLAGLVARLPLAMTGIGIVLLVSLSTGSFALAGVVTATVTLTGAVSAPLWGRTVDRVGQAPVLVAAALVWTVSLALLVVAVEAGWPLPAVLAAAVGVGLGFSSAGSAVRARWSHRLQGSPLLDTAFAVEAVLDEVIFIVGPVLVTFLATTVDPALALGVAGVVGLAGALALAAQRGTEPPRGPR
;
A
#
# COMPACT_ATOMS: atom_id res chain seq x y z
N MET A 1 10.45 -18.51 25.57
CA MET A 1 9.40 -17.47 25.45
C MET A 1 9.83 -16.09 25.96
N LYS A 2 10.34 -15.94 27.20
CA LYS A 2 10.73 -14.62 27.77
C LYS A 2 11.85 -13.89 26.99
N ALA A 3 12.79 -14.63 26.39
CA ALA A 3 13.87 -14.05 25.58
C ALA A 3 13.35 -13.40 24.28
N GLY A 4 12.31 -13.97 23.66
CA GLY A 4 11.72 -13.42 22.43
C GLY A 4 10.98 -12.11 22.68
N LEU A 5 10.16 -12.02 23.72
CA LEU A 5 9.43 -10.78 24.06
C LEU A 5 10.38 -9.60 24.34
N ARG A 6 11.59 -9.89 24.86
CA ARG A 6 12.61 -8.88 25.14
C ARG A 6 13.24 -8.33 23.85
N THR A 7 13.51 -9.17 22.85
CA THR A 7 14.04 -8.71 21.55
C THR A 7 13.00 -7.92 20.75
N TYR A 8 11.71 -8.26 20.83
CA TYR A 8 10.64 -7.41 20.28
C TYR A 8 10.61 -6.03 20.94
N GLY A 9 10.72 -5.99 22.28
CA GLY A 9 10.80 -4.73 23.03
C GLY A 9 12.01 -3.88 22.67
N GLU A 10 13.15 -4.50 22.36
CA GLU A 10 14.38 -3.82 21.94
C GLU A 10 14.27 -3.23 20.53
N VAL A 11 13.69 -3.97 19.57
CA VAL A 11 13.40 -3.45 18.22
C VAL A 11 12.42 -2.28 18.27
N LEU A 12 11.40 -2.38 19.12
CA LEU A 12 10.40 -1.33 19.30
C LEU A 12 10.86 -0.20 20.23
N ALA A 13 11.99 -0.30 20.91
CA ALA A 13 12.48 0.78 21.77
C ALA A 13 12.85 2.02 20.92
N ASP A 14 13.36 1.79 19.71
CA ASP A 14 13.77 2.83 18.79
C ASP A 14 12.56 3.69 18.32
N PRO A 15 12.48 4.97 18.72
CA PRO A 15 11.34 5.83 18.40
C PRO A 15 11.19 6.09 16.89
N ALA A 16 12.29 6.26 16.18
CA ALA A 16 12.24 6.54 14.75
C ALA A 16 11.98 5.26 13.94
N ALA A 17 12.36 4.09 14.46
CA ALA A 17 11.99 2.82 13.84
C ALA A 17 10.50 2.52 13.96
N ARG A 18 9.92 2.76 15.14
CA ARG A 18 8.47 2.74 15.33
C ARG A 18 7.74 3.72 14.41
N ALA A 19 8.25 4.94 14.29
CA ALA A 19 7.60 5.97 13.48
C ALA A 19 7.48 5.58 12.00
N PHE A 20 8.55 5.03 11.39
CA PHE A 20 8.48 4.63 9.98
C PHE A 20 7.69 3.33 9.80
N SER A 21 7.76 2.41 10.77
CA SER A 21 6.99 1.16 10.73
C SER A 21 5.48 1.43 10.81
N LEU A 22 5.05 2.32 11.71
CA LEU A 22 3.65 2.75 11.82
C LEU A 22 3.17 3.52 10.58
N ALA A 23 3.96 4.44 10.06
CA ALA A 23 3.61 5.13 8.81
C ALA A 23 3.50 4.13 7.63
N GLY A 24 4.40 3.15 7.58
CA GLY A 24 4.36 2.06 6.61
C GLY A 24 3.18 1.11 6.78
N LEU A 25 2.76 0.82 8.01
CA LEU A 25 1.53 0.06 8.30
C LEU A 25 0.32 0.76 7.68
N VAL A 26 0.16 2.07 7.96
CA VAL A 26 -0.93 2.88 7.42
C VAL A 26 -0.86 2.94 5.89
N ALA A 27 0.34 3.12 5.32
CA ALA A 27 0.55 3.17 3.87
C ALA A 27 0.26 1.85 3.15
N ARG A 28 0.33 0.71 3.85
CA ARG A 28 0.06 -0.63 3.30
C ARG A 28 -1.38 -1.07 3.49
N LEU A 29 -2.15 -0.47 4.40
CA LEU A 29 -3.56 -0.84 4.61
C LEU A 29 -4.39 -0.89 3.32
N PRO A 30 -4.26 0.07 2.38
CA PRO A 30 -5.03 0.04 1.13
C PRO A 30 -4.70 -1.15 0.23
N LEU A 31 -3.52 -1.76 0.36
CA LEU A 31 -3.13 -2.92 -0.45
C LEU A 31 -4.09 -4.09 -0.22
N ALA A 32 -4.52 -4.31 1.01
CA ALA A 32 -5.48 -5.36 1.35
C ALA A 32 -6.94 -4.94 1.08
N MET A 33 -7.23 -3.64 0.99
CA MET A 33 -8.58 -3.12 0.74
C MET A 33 -8.93 -3.07 -0.76
N THR A 34 -7.95 -2.70 -1.60
CA THR A 34 -8.20 -2.30 -3.00
C THR A 34 -8.84 -3.40 -3.83
N GLY A 35 -8.33 -4.64 -3.75
CA GLY A 35 -8.84 -5.74 -4.56
C GLY A 35 -10.33 -6.02 -4.28
N ILE A 36 -10.68 -6.23 -3.02
CA ILE A 36 -12.07 -6.50 -2.62
C ILE A 36 -12.95 -5.26 -2.83
N GLY A 37 -12.45 -4.06 -2.51
CA GLY A 37 -13.19 -2.81 -2.71
C GLY A 37 -13.56 -2.59 -4.17
N ILE A 38 -12.65 -2.84 -5.12
CA ILE A 38 -12.93 -2.77 -6.56
C ILE A 38 -13.95 -3.83 -6.97
N VAL A 39 -13.81 -5.07 -6.47
CA VAL A 39 -14.79 -6.12 -6.77
C VAL A 39 -16.19 -5.72 -6.31
N LEU A 40 -16.33 -5.18 -5.10
CA LEU A 40 -17.61 -4.74 -4.55
C LEU A 40 -18.15 -3.53 -5.30
N LEU A 41 -17.33 -2.51 -5.56
CA LEU A 41 -17.72 -1.34 -6.35
C LEU A 41 -18.30 -1.76 -7.71
N VAL A 42 -17.56 -2.56 -8.48
CA VAL A 42 -17.97 -2.94 -9.83
C VAL A 42 -19.16 -3.89 -9.80
N SER A 43 -19.15 -4.92 -8.93
CA SER A 43 -20.23 -5.90 -8.89
C SER A 43 -21.55 -5.32 -8.39
N LEU A 44 -21.52 -4.43 -7.39
CA LEU A 44 -22.72 -3.76 -6.88
C LEU A 44 -23.23 -2.67 -7.82
N SER A 45 -22.35 -1.97 -8.55
CA SER A 45 -22.76 -0.93 -9.50
C SER A 45 -23.25 -1.49 -10.84
N THR A 46 -22.66 -2.61 -11.31
CA THR A 46 -22.92 -3.15 -12.67
C THR A 46 -23.69 -4.47 -12.67
N GLY A 47 -23.81 -5.14 -11.52
CA GLY A 47 -24.36 -6.50 -11.42
C GLY A 47 -23.44 -7.60 -11.98
N SER A 48 -22.22 -7.27 -12.42
CA SER A 48 -21.33 -8.21 -13.11
C SER A 48 -20.05 -8.51 -12.34
N PHE A 49 -19.97 -9.73 -11.80
CA PHE A 49 -18.72 -10.26 -11.23
C PHE A 49 -17.64 -10.52 -12.29
N ALA A 50 -18.03 -10.79 -13.54
CA ALA A 50 -17.08 -10.95 -14.63
C ALA A 50 -16.33 -9.63 -14.90
N LEU A 51 -17.05 -8.50 -14.97
CA LEU A 51 -16.43 -7.18 -15.13
C LEU A 51 -15.55 -6.83 -13.93
N ALA A 52 -16.04 -7.07 -12.72
CA ALA A 52 -15.28 -6.88 -11.48
C ALA A 52 -13.95 -7.67 -11.50
N GLY A 53 -14.01 -8.92 -11.96
CA GLY A 53 -12.83 -9.78 -12.13
C GLY A 53 -11.84 -9.23 -13.14
N VAL A 54 -12.30 -8.78 -14.31
CA VAL A 54 -11.43 -8.18 -15.35
C VAL A 54 -10.73 -6.93 -14.81
N VAL A 55 -11.48 -6.00 -14.20
CA VAL A 55 -10.91 -4.76 -13.65
C VAL A 55 -9.87 -5.07 -12.57
N THR A 56 -10.17 -5.98 -11.65
CA THR A 56 -9.25 -6.37 -10.57
C THR A 56 -8.01 -7.09 -11.10
N ALA A 57 -8.16 -7.93 -12.13
CA ALA A 57 -7.04 -8.57 -12.81
C ALA A 57 -6.14 -7.54 -13.50
N THR A 58 -6.71 -6.53 -14.14
CA THR A 58 -5.95 -5.41 -14.74
C THR A 58 -5.11 -4.67 -13.70
N VAL A 59 -5.70 -4.31 -12.56
CA VAL A 59 -4.98 -3.68 -11.44
C VAL A 59 -3.83 -4.57 -10.96
N THR A 60 -4.08 -5.87 -10.79
CA THR A 60 -3.10 -6.83 -10.29
C THR A 60 -1.92 -7.00 -11.25
N LEU A 61 -2.20 -7.17 -12.54
CA LEU A 61 -1.17 -7.34 -13.58
C LEU A 61 -0.29 -6.10 -13.71
N THR A 62 -0.91 -4.92 -13.73
CA THR A 62 -0.17 -3.65 -13.84
C THR A 62 0.60 -3.32 -12.56
N GLY A 63 0.07 -3.70 -11.40
CA GLY A 63 0.79 -3.68 -10.12
C GLY A 63 2.03 -4.58 -10.09
N ALA A 64 1.94 -5.79 -10.65
CA ALA A 64 3.09 -6.68 -10.76
C ALA A 64 4.20 -6.07 -11.63
N VAL A 65 3.84 -5.35 -12.68
CA VAL A 65 4.79 -4.63 -13.56
C VAL A 65 5.36 -3.38 -12.87
N SER A 66 4.59 -2.70 -12.02
CA SER A 66 5.04 -1.46 -11.35
C SER A 66 6.09 -1.71 -10.27
N ALA A 67 6.08 -2.87 -9.61
CA ALA A 67 7.02 -3.22 -8.55
C ALA A 67 8.51 -3.05 -8.95
N PRO A 68 9.02 -3.67 -10.04
CA PRO A 68 10.41 -3.47 -10.46
C PRO A 68 10.71 -2.06 -10.97
N LEU A 69 9.71 -1.35 -11.54
CA LEU A 69 9.88 0.03 -12.00
C LEU A 69 10.10 0.97 -10.83
N TRP A 70 9.29 0.86 -9.79
CA TRP A 70 9.44 1.65 -8.58
C TRP A 70 10.71 1.29 -7.82
N GLY A 71 11.09 0.01 -7.73
CA GLY A 71 12.35 -0.41 -7.11
C GLY A 71 13.56 0.29 -7.74
N ARG A 72 13.71 0.19 -9.07
CA ARG A 72 14.81 0.87 -9.80
C ARG A 72 14.77 2.38 -9.65
N THR A 73 13.58 2.97 -9.54
CA THR A 73 13.42 4.42 -9.38
C THR A 73 13.83 4.85 -7.98
N VAL A 74 13.45 4.08 -6.94
CA VAL A 74 13.88 4.30 -5.55
C VAL A 74 15.41 4.27 -5.45
N ASP A 75 16.05 3.29 -6.09
CA ASP A 75 17.51 3.17 -6.08
C ASP A 75 18.21 4.41 -6.68
N ARG A 76 17.57 5.06 -7.67
CA ARG A 76 18.13 6.22 -8.38
C ARG A 76 17.86 7.56 -7.72
N VAL A 77 16.62 7.82 -7.27
CA VAL A 77 16.20 9.16 -6.79
C VAL A 77 15.89 9.21 -5.28
N GLY A 78 15.80 8.05 -4.62
CA GLY A 78 15.48 7.90 -3.21
C GLY A 78 14.01 7.54 -2.94
N GLN A 79 13.71 7.23 -1.67
CA GLN A 79 12.40 6.71 -1.25
C GLN A 79 11.29 7.77 -1.26
N ALA A 80 11.46 8.91 -0.58
CA ALA A 80 10.43 9.94 -0.45
C ALA A 80 9.77 10.36 -1.79
N PRO A 81 10.51 10.80 -2.82
CA PRO A 81 9.87 11.27 -4.05
C PRO A 81 9.08 10.16 -4.76
N VAL A 82 9.56 8.92 -4.68
CA VAL A 82 8.87 7.77 -5.26
C VAL A 82 7.60 7.43 -4.49
N LEU A 83 7.65 7.40 -3.16
CA LEU A 83 6.48 7.14 -2.32
C LEU A 83 5.37 8.17 -2.57
N VAL A 84 5.73 9.46 -2.67
CA VAL A 84 4.77 10.53 -2.98
C VAL A 84 4.19 10.35 -4.39
N ALA A 85 5.04 10.13 -5.40
CA ALA A 85 4.58 9.98 -6.78
C ALA A 85 3.66 8.77 -6.95
N ALA A 86 4.05 7.61 -6.44
CA ALA A 86 3.24 6.39 -6.49
C ALA A 86 1.89 6.59 -5.79
N ALA A 87 1.89 7.15 -4.57
CA ALA A 87 0.66 7.39 -3.81
C ALA A 87 -0.28 8.37 -4.52
N LEU A 88 0.24 9.42 -5.16
CA LEU A 88 -0.58 10.36 -5.95
C LEU A 88 -1.17 9.69 -7.18
N VAL A 89 -0.36 8.94 -7.96
CA VAL A 89 -0.83 8.18 -9.13
C VAL A 89 -1.94 7.21 -8.71
N TRP A 90 -1.72 6.47 -7.63
CA TRP A 90 -2.70 5.51 -7.12
C TRP A 90 -4.00 6.21 -6.68
N THR A 91 -3.90 7.27 -5.88
CA THR A 91 -5.08 7.96 -5.32
C THR A 91 -5.92 8.60 -6.43
N VAL A 92 -5.29 9.30 -7.37
CA VAL A 92 -5.98 9.93 -8.50
C VAL A 92 -6.61 8.87 -9.41
N SER A 93 -5.89 7.79 -9.69
CA SER A 93 -6.40 6.72 -10.54
C SER A 93 -7.54 5.95 -9.86
N LEU A 94 -7.51 5.79 -8.54
CA LEU A 94 -8.57 5.15 -7.78
C LEU A 94 -9.83 6.01 -7.78
N ALA A 95 -9.69 7.33 -7.55
CA ALA A 95 -10.82 8.26 -7.66
C ALA A 95 -11.41 8.27 -9.07
N LEU A 96 -10.57 8.26 -10.10
CA LEU A 96 -11.01 8.16 -11.48
C LEU A 96 -11.72 6.83 -11.76
N LEU A 97 -11.23 5.72 -11.22
CA LEU A 97 -11.86 4.40 -11.36
C LEU A 97 -13.26 4.39 -10.73
N VAL A 98 -13.39 4.94 -9.52
CA VAL A 98 -14.68 5.11 -8.83
C VAL A 98 -15.64 5.89 -9.70
N VAL A 99 -15.25 7.09 -10.15
CA VAL A 99 -16.07 7.95 -11.01
C VAL A 99 -16.45 7.24 -12.32
N ALA A 100 -15.49 6.55 -12.95
CA ALA A 100 -15.73 5.85 -14.21
C ALA A 100 -16.76 4.72 -14.06
N VAL A 101 -16.73 3.98 -12.96
CA VAL A 101 -17.69 2.91 -12.68
C VAL A 101 -19.07 3.49 -12.37
N GLU A 102 -19.16 4.47 -11.46
CA GLU A 102 -20.45 5.06 -11.05
C GLU A 102 -21.14 5.83 -12.18
N ALA A 103 -20.37 6.54 -13.01
CA ALA A 103 -20.90 7.26 -14.16
C ALA A 103 -21.16 6.35 -15.38
N GLY A 104 -20.94 5.03 -15.27
CA GLY A 104 -21.21 4.07 -16.34
C GLY A 104 -20.34 4.28 -17.59
N TRP A 105 -19.07 4.65 -17.41
CA TRP A 105 -18.15 4.85 -18.52
C TRP A 105 -17.90 3.54 -19.29
N PRO A 106 -17.52 3.64 -20.58
CA PRO A 106 -17.23 2.45 -21.38
C PRO A 106 -16.03 1.69 -20.79
N LEU A 107 -16.05 0.36 -20.90
CA LEU A 107 -15.05 -0.54 -20.31
C LEU A 107 -13.59 -0.12 -20.57
N PRO A 108 -13.17 0.30 -21.79
CA PRO A 108 -11.79 0.75 -22.00
C PRO A 108 -11.35 1.90 -21.10
N ALA A 109 -12.26 2.82 -20.76
CA ALA A 109 -11.96 3.94 -19.87
C ALA A 109 -11.83 3.47 -18.40
N VAL A 110 -12.69 2.54 -17.96
CA VAL A 110 -12.58 1.88 -16.65
C VAL A 110 -11.25 1.13 -16.53
N LEU A 111 -10.87 0.39 -17.58
CA LEU A 111 -9.60 -0.34 -17.61
C LEU A 111 -8.40 0.61 -17.62
N ALA A 112 -8.46 1.75 -18.30
CA ALA A 112 -7.40 2.75 -18.26
C ALA A 112 -7.19 3.31 -16.84
N ALA A 113 -8.27 3.60 -16.11
CA ALA A 113 -8.19 3.99 -14.71
C ALA A 113 -7.61 2.86 -13.83
N ALA A 114 -8.04 1.61 -14.06
CA ALA A 114 -7.51 0.43 -13.37
C ALA A 114 -6.01 0.21 -13.59
N VAL A 115 -5.52 0.44 -14.81
CA VAL A 115 -4.07 0.44 -15.11
C VAL A 115 -3.36 1.48 -14.25
N GLY A 116 -3.91 2.70 -14.15
CA GLY A 116 -3.35 3.75 -13.29
C GLY A 116 -3.28 3.35 -11.81
N VAL A 117 -4.33 2.69 -11.29
CA VAL A 117 -4.34 2.15 -9.91
C VAL A 117 -3.20 1.16 -9.74
N GLY A 118 -3.05 0.20 -10.65
CA GLY A 118 -1.96 -0.79 -10.55
C GLY A 118 -0.57 -0.17 -10.65
N LEU A 119 -0.38 0.79 -11.56
CA LEU A 119 0.90 1.51 -11.70
C LEU A 119 1.25 2.35 -10.48
N GLY A 120 0.25 2.86 -9.75
CA GLY A 120 0.45 3.64 -8.53
C GLY A 120 0.77 2.83 -7.28
N PHE A 121 0.78 1.48 -7.33
CA PHE A 121 1.04 0.68 -6.14
C PHE A 121 2.34 1.10 -5.45
N SER A 122 2.18 1.57 -4.21
CA SER A 122 3.24 2.13 -3.38
C SER A 122 4.21 1.03 -2.94
N SER A 123 5.51 1.32 -2.99
CA SER A 123 6.57 0.43 -2.49
C SER A 123 6.79 0.54 -0.98
N ALA A 124 5.80 1.01 -0.20
CA ALA A 124 5.94 1.28 1.24
C ALA A 124 6.51 0.12 2.05
N GLY A 125 6.07 -1.13 1.81
CA GLY A 125 6.61 -2.30 2.50
C GLY A 125 8.10 -2.52 2.21
N SER A 126 8.52 -2.37 0.95
CA SER A 126 9.92 -2.45 0.56
C SER A 126 10.74 -1.29 1.14
N ALA A 127 10.16 -0.09 1.20
CA ALA A 127 10.81 1.08 1.80
C ALA A 127 11.08 0.86 3.29
N VAL A 128 10.08 0.39 4.04
CA VAL A 128 10.20 0.05 5.47
C VAL A 128 11.25 -1.03 5.70
N ARG A 129 11.22 -2.11 4.91
CA ARG A 129 12.23 -3.18 5.01
C ARG A 129 13.64 -2.66 4.74
N ALA A 130 13.82 -1.79 3.74
CA ALA A 130 15.12 -1.17 3.46
C ALA A 130 15.59 -0.26 4.60
N ARG A 131 14.68 0.47 5.26
CA ARG A 131 15.00 1.28 6.46
C ARG A 131 15.43 0.40 7.63
N TRP A 132 14.76 -0.71 7.87
CA TRP A 132 15.18 -1.70 8.86
C TRP A 132 16.55 -2.30 8.55
N SER A 133 16.78 -2.74 7.30
CA SER A 133 18.08 -3.27 6.87
C SER A 133 19.22 -2.29 7.06
N HIS A 134 19.00 -1.01 6.75
CA HIS A 134 20.01 0.03 6.95
C HIS A 134 20.28 0.29 8.44
N ARG A 135 19.21 0.36 9.24
CA ARG A 135 19.29 0.74 10.66
C ARG A 135 19.85 -0.36 11.56
N LEU A 136 19.60 -1.63 11.21
CA LEU A 136 20.04 -2.81 11.94
C LEU A 136 21.12 -3.58 11.18
N GLN A 137 21.87 -2.91 10.30
CA GLN A 137 22.92 -3.53 9.50
C GLN A 137 23.93 -4.25 10.41
N GLY A 138 24.10 -5.57 10.21
CA GLY A 138 24.99 -6.41 11.01
C GLY A 138 24.47 -6.78 12.40
N SER A 139 23.24 -6.40 12.76
CA SER A 139 22.61 -6.74 14.04
C SER A 139 21.79 -8.03 13.93
N PRO A 140 21.84 -8.92 14.95
CA PRO A 140 20.96 -10.08 15.03
C PRO A 140 19.47 -9.71 15.20
N LEU A 141 19.16 -8.44 15.48
CA LEU A 141 17.80 -7.94 15.63
C LEU A 141 17.06 -7.74 14.30
N LEU A 142 17.76 -7.80 13.15
CA LEU A 142 17.15 -7.59 11.83
C LEU A 142 16.04 -8.61 11.53
N ASP A 143 16.27 -9.89 11.84
CA ASP A 143 15.26 -10.94 11.67
C ASP A 143 14.03 -10.69 12.56
N THR A 144 14.25 -10.17 13.78
CA THR A 144 13.16 -9.80 14.68
C THR A 144 12.37 -8.60 14.14
N ALA A 145 13.04 -7.62 13.54
CA ALA A 145 12.38 -6.50 12.89
C ALA A 145 11.53 -6.94 11.69
N PHE A 146 12.04 -7.85 10.85
CA PHE A 146 11.23 -8.43 9.77
C PHE A 146 10.07 -9.29 10.29
N ALA A 147 10.24 -9.99 11.40
CA ALA A 147 9.13 -10.68 12.06
C ALA A 147 8.04 -9.71 12.55
N VAL A 148 8.43 -8.55 13.11
CA VAL A 148 7.47 -7.48 13.48
C VAL A 148 6.71 -7.01 12.24
N GLU A 149 7.43 -6.71 11.15
CA GLU A 149 6.79 -6.27 9.91
C GLU A 149 5.85 -7.31 9.30
N ALA A 150 6.19 -8.60 9.41
CA ALA A 150 5.32 -9.69 8.98
C ALA A 150 4.03 -9.77 9.81
N VAL A 151 4.12 -9.60 11.14
CA VAL A 151 2.94 -9.53 12.01
C VAL A 151 2.06 -8.33 11.64
N LEU A 152 2.66 -7.18 11.34
CA LEU A 152 1.92 -6.00 10.87
C LEU A 152 1.23 -6.26 9.52
N ASP A 153 1.89 -6.96 8.60
CA ASP A 153 1.30 -7.36 7.32
C ASP A 153 0.09 -8.30 7.53
N GLU A 154 0.17 -9.28 8.43
CA GLU A 154 -0.98 -10.13 8.79
C GLU A 154 -2.15 -9.33 9.35
N VAL A 155 -1.88 -8.36 10.24
CA VAL A 155 -2.91 -7.45 10.76
C VAL A 155 -3.57 -6.67 9.63
N ILE A 156 -2.80 -6.17 8.66
CA ILE A 156 -3.33 -5.49 7.47
C ILE A 156 -4.25 -6.42 6.65
N PHE A 157 -3.83 -7.66 6.40
CA PHE A 157 -4.59 -8.61 5.60
C PHE A 157 -5.84 -9.14 6.32
N ILE A 158 -5.91 -9.05 7.64
CA ILE A 158 -7.13 -9.34 8.41
C ILE A 158 -8.05 -8.11 8.45
N VAL A 159 -7.51 -6.95 8.84
CA VAL A 159 -8.31 -5.74 9.11
C VAL A 159 -8.78 -5.06 7.82
N GLY A 160 -7.92 -4.99 6.80
CA GLY A 160 -8.23 -4.31 5.54
C GLY A 160 -9.47 -4.85 4.84
N PRO A 161 -9.55 -6.17 4.54
CA PRO A 161 -10.72 -6.79 3.93
C PRO A 161 -12.00 -6.62 4.73
N VAL A 162 -11.93 -6.76 6.05
CA VAL A 162 -13.09 -6.58 6.95
C VAL A 162 -13.59 -5.14 6.88
N LEU A 163 -12.67 -4.18 7.00
CA LEU A 163 -12.99 -2.75 6.97
C LEU A 163 -13.61 -2.33 5.63
N VAL A 164 -12.98 -2.69 4.51
CA VAL A 164 -13.49 -2.29 3.18
C VAL A 164 -14.82 -2.96 2.87
N THR A 165 -14.99 -4.24 3.23
CA THR A 165 -16.24 -4.98 2.98
C THR A 165 -17.36 -4.40 3.81
N PHE A 166 -17.11 -4.14 5.10
CA PHE A 166 -18.10 -3.51 5.98
C PHE A 166 -18.53 -2.15 5.43
N LEU A 167 -17.58 -1.27 5.11
CA LEU A 167 -17.90 0.05 4.55
C LEU A 167 -18.65 -0.06 3.22
N ALA A 168 -18.22 -0.94 2.32
CA ALA A 168 -18.84 -1.08 1.00
C ALA A 168 -20.25 -1.66 1.05
N THR A 169 -20.53 -2.57 1.99
CA THR A 169 -21.83 -3.25 2.10
C THR A 169 -22.84 -2.55 3.01
N THR A 170 -22.37 -1.74 3.96
CA THR A 170 -23.24 -1.06 4.93
C THR A 170 -23.37 0.44 4.71
N VAL A 171 -22.39 1.06 4.04
CA VAL A 171 -22.38 2.51 3.78
C VAL A 171 -22.46 2.76 2.28
N ASP A 172 -21.37 2.54 1.56
CA ASP A 172 -21.27 2.76 0.11
C ASP A 172 -19.90 2.26 -0.41
N PRO A 173 -19.84 1.55 -1.56
CA PRO A 173 -18.58 1.05 -2.13
C PRO A 173 -17.59 2.14 -2.55
N ALA A 174 -18.06 3.28 -3.07
CA ALA A 174 -17.20 4.40 -3.46
C ALA A 174 -16.57 5.05 -2.23
N LEU A 175 -17.32 5.24 -1.14
CA LEU A 175 -16.80 5.72 0.14
C LEU A 175 -15.78 4.75 0.74
N ALA A 176 -16.00 3.44 0.65
CA ALA A 176 -15.04 2.44 1.15
C ALA A 176 -13.67 2.58 0.46
N LEU A 177 -13.66 2.76 -0.87
CA LEU A 177 -12.44 3.02 -1.64
C LEU A 177 -11.88 4.42 -1.41
N GLY A 178 -12.73 5.43 -1.18
CA GLY A 178 -12.30 6.77 -0.80
C GLY A 178 -11.54 6.78 0.54
N VAL A 179 -12.01 6.04 1.54
CA VAL A 179 -11.30 5.84 2.81
C VAL A 179 -9.94 5.17 2.59
N ALA A 180 -9.89 4.11 1.78
CA ALA A 180 -8.62 3.49 1.40
C ALA A 180 -7.68 4.51 0.73
N GLY A 181 -8.22 5.33 -0.17
CA GLY A 181 -7.57 6.46 -0.84
C GLY A 181 -6.84 7.38 0.12
N VAL A 182 -7.61 7.95 1.06
CA VAL A 182 -7.12 8.92 2.06
C VAL A 182 -6.10 8.28 2.99
N VAL A 183 -6.38 7.09 3.52
CA VAL A 183 -5.48 6.38 4.44
C VAL A 183 -4.16 6.05 3.76
N GLY A 184 -4.20 5.56 2.52
CA GLY A 184 -3.02 5.25 1.73
C GLY A 184 -2.14 6.46 1.46
N LEU A 185 -2.76 7.54 0.99
CA LEU A 185 -2.05 8.79 0.74
C LEU A 185 -1.44 9.35 2.02
N ALA A 186 -2.21 9.42 3.11
CA ALA A 186 -1.73 9.93 4.39
C ALA A 186 -0.54 9.10 4.93
N GLY A 187 -0.64 7.77 4.88
CA GLY A 187 0.44 6.88 5.30
C GLY A 187 1.70 7.04 4.45
N ALA A 188 1.55 7.11 3.12
CA ALA A 188 2.68 7.29 2.21
C ALA A 188 3.37 8.64 2.40
N LEU A 189 2.60 9.73 2.57
CA LEU A 189 3.13 11.07 2.87
C LEU A 189 3.83 11.10 4.24
N ALA A 190 3.25 10.46 5.25
CA ALA A 190 3.85 10.35 6.58
C ALA A 190 5.18 9.57 6.54
N LEU A 191 5.26 8.51 5.73
CA LEU A 191 6.50 7.74 5.55
C LEU A 191 7.55 8.54 4.77
N ALA A 192 7.13 9.24 3.71
CA ALA A 192 7.99 10.08 2.89
C ALA A 192 8.51 11.33 3.64
N ALA A 193 7.76 11.84 4.62
CA ALA A 193 8.20 12.94 5.47
C ALA A 193 9.37 12.56 6.40
N GLN A 194 9.52 11.28 6.73
CA GLN A 194 10.55 10.76 7.64
C GLN A 194 11.92 10.57 6.96
N ARG A 195 12.43 11.63 6.33
CA ARG A 195 13.67 11.63 5.52
C ARG A 195 14.92 11.20 6.28
N GLY A 196 14.99 11.49 7.59
CA GLY A 196 16.14 11.12 8.42
C GLY A 196 16.33 9.61 8.63
N THR A 197 15.34 8.81 8.24
CA THR A 197 15.42 7.34 8.31
C THR A 197 15.65 6.68 6.96
N GLU A 198 15.76 7.46 5.88
CA GLU A 198 15.97 6.91 4.54
C GLU A 198 17.38 6.31 4.40
N PRO A 199 17.49 5.13 3.77
CA PRO A 199 18.80 4.59 3.41
C PRO A 199 19.51 5.52 2.42
N PRO A 200 20.85 5.58 2.44
CA PRO A 200 21.63 6.27 1.41
C PRO A 200 21.27 5.77 0.01
N ARG A 201 21.33 6.67 -0.98
CA ARG A 201 21.17 6.30 -2.39
C ARG A 201 22.29 5.33 -2.79
N GLY A 202 21.97 4.32 -3.60
CA GLY A 202 22.98 3.41 -4.12
C GLY A 202 24.07 4.16 -4.92
N PRO A 203 25.30 3.63 -4.99
CA PRO A 203 26.34 4.21 -5.84
C PRO A 203 25.85 4.25 -7.30
N ARG A 204 26.12 5.38 -7.97
CA ARG A 204 25.78 5.60 -9.38
C ARG A 204 26.64 4.75 -10.31
#